data_AF-A0A8J6LQS7-F1
#
_entry.id   AF-A0A8J6LQS7-F1
#
_cell.length_a   1.000
_cell.length_b   1.000
_cell.length_c   1.000
_cell.angle_alpha   90.00
_cell.angle_beta   90.00
_cell.angle_gamma   90.00
#
_symmetry.space_group_name_H-M   'P 1'
#
loop_
_entity.id
_entity.type
_entity.pdbx_description
1 polymer ?
#
loop_
_entity_poly.entity_id
_entity_poly.type
_entity_poly.pdbx_seq_one_letter_code
_entity_poly.pdbx_strand_id
1 'polypeptide(L)'
;MVVPKAAKVPNWVSIFKSFTITTWILIISTCVICTMFWHCIRSSNTASWTMFAVLAGTPTQIVPNNGQSFFLVSCMIFNIVILGVIQGSLFTNFTTTTHYADINTLQELDESELPIAMSLWQFLQVDSDLIRRIQNKSILQTDMTLDLVAYQRNLTTCDSKSYLEFQMRTKYIDNDGLPLLHLINECLTTCLVANIVPKGSVLLSVFNNVITKAMEICETHFLLVDFLTILVLQTEKHKLEINYFTEALLKVMSGYEFPVALKIEEYFLSDPNENQTTRNFDESIVDEIGGHNIKPVEYEKLADIKRLSSDSLKGYFIIVWDVDTLHQFLDDNYQIVIPEARATYSLHFVFTSSDSCQGVKYELSDILKRFWTDYNVVNVIAQTPCSCDSQQVYIYRPFVRKSPTTTD
;
A
#
# COMPACT_ATOMS: atom_id res chain seq x y z
N MET A 1 10.46 -0.66 10.42
CA MET A 1 10.64 0.63 11.11
C MET A 1 10.28 1.75 10.14
N VAL A 2 9.79 2.88 10.62
CA VAL A 2 9.44 4.04 9.80
C VAL A 2 10.18 5.28 10.27
N VAL A 3 10.74 6.01 9.32
CA VAL A 3 11.49 7.26 9.50
C VAL A 3 10.79 8.38 8.75
N PRO A 4 11.12 9.66 9.02
CA PRO A 4 10.63 10.77 8.22
C PRO A 4 11.17 10.66 6.78
N LYS A 5 10.33 10.87 5.76
CA LYS A 5 10.76 10.86 4.35
C LYS A 5 11.83 11.93 4.12
N ALA A 6 12.88 11.67 3.35
CA ALA A 6 13.95 12.63 3.11
C ALA A 6 13.45 14.00 2.62
N ALA A 7 14.05 15.07 3.16
CA ALA A 7 13.64 16.43 2.81
C ALA A 7 13.88 16.73 1.32
N LYS A 8 13.11 17.67 0.77
CA LYS A 8 13.35 18.21 -0.57
C LYS A 8 14.69 18.94 -0.56
N VAL A 9 15.53 18.70 -1.58
CA VAL A 9 16.79 19.43 -1.74
C VAL A 9 16.43 20.87 -2.11
N PRO A 10 17.01 21.89 -1.44
CA PRO A 10 16.74 23.28 -1.82
C PRO A 10 17.15 23.55 -3.26
N ASN A 11 16.31 24.28 -4.01
CA ASN A 11 16.51 24.56 -5.43
C ASN A 11 17.90 25.13 -5.77
N TRP A 12 18.48 25.96 -4.88
CA TRP A 12 19.81 26.54 -5.09
C TRP A 12 20.95 25.51 -4.99
N VAL A 13 20.78 24.46 -4.17
CA VAL A 13 21.76 23.36 -4.04
C VAL A 13 21.71 22.47 -5.29
N SER A 14 20.53 22.34 -5.90
CA SER A 14 20.30 21.55 -7.11
C SER A 14 21.22 21.96 -8.27
N ILE A 15 21.50 23.27 -8.40
CA ILE A 15 22.42 23.83 -9.40
C ILE A 15 23.82 23.20 -9.29
N PHE A 16 24.31 23.00 -8.07
CA PHE A 16 25.64 22.44 -7.83
C PHE A 16 25.66 20.91 -7.89
N LYS A 17 24.54 20.26 -7.54
CA LYS A 17 24.39 18.80 -7.68
C LYS A 17 24.23 18.32 -9.11
N SER A 18 23.92 19.23 -10.04
CA SER A 18 23.75 18.93 -11.47
C SER A 18 24.98 18.27 -12.10
N PHE A 19 26.17 18.58 -11.58
CA PHE A 19 27.43 18.01 -12.05
C PHE A 19 28.30 17.55 -10.88
N THR A 20 29.08 16.51 -11.09
CA THR A 20 30.09 16.09 -10.11
C THR A 20 31.13 17.19 -9.92
N ILE A 21 31.72 17.27 -8.72
CA ILE A 21 32.81 18.21 -8.42
C ILE A 21 33.94 18.07 -9.45
N THR A 22 34.23 16.84 -9.87
CA THR A 22 35.22 16.53 -10.92
C THR A 22 34.89 17.21 -12.24
N THR A 23 33.63 17.17 -12.68
CA THR A 23 33.18 17.84 -13.91
C THR A 23 33.32 19.34 -13.82
N TRP A 24 32.94 19.95 -12.68
CA TRP A 24 33.14 21.38 -12.45
C TRP A 24 34.61 21.79 -12.53
N ILE A 25 35.48 21.02 -11.87
CA ILE A 25 36.93 21.24 -11.91
C ILE A 25 37.46 21.12 -13.35
N LEU A 26 36.99 20.14 -14.12
CA LEU A 26 37.39 19.98 -15.52
C LEU A 26 36.96 21.17 -16.38
N ILE A 27 35.70 21.63 -16.25
CA ILE A 27 35.20 22.80 -16.99
C ILE A 27 36.03 24.04 -16.66
N ILE A 28 36.23 24.33 -15.36
CA ILE A 28 37.02 25.48 -14.91
C ILE A 28 38.47 25.36 -15.41
N SER A 29 39.07 24.18 -15.31
CA SER A 29 40.42 23.92 -15.79
C SER A 29 40.54 24.15 -17.30
N THR A 30 39.60 23.65 -18.11
CA THR A 30 39.57 23.89 -19.55
C THR A 30 39.44 25.39 -19.86
N CYS A 31 38.58 26.13 -19.15
CA CYS A 31 38.45 27.58 -19.32
C CYS A 31 39.76 28.32 -19.00
N VAL A 32 40.47 27.91 -17.93
CA VAL A 32 41.77 28.49 -17.56
C VAL A 32 42.82 28.18 -18.63
N ILE A 33 42.93 26.93 -19.09
CA ILE A 33 43.87 26.52 -20.15
C ILE A 33 43.60 27.30 -21.44
N CYS A 34 42.33 27.41 -21.85
CA CYS A 34 41.93 28.19 -23.02
C CYS A 34 42.33 29.68 -22.88
N THR A 35 42.17 30.26 -21.70
CA THR A 35 42.54 31.65 -21.41
C THR A 35 44.06 31.85 -21.41
N MET A 36 44.82 30.93 -20.81
CA MET A 36 46.29 30.98 -20.83
C MET A 36 46.83 30.83 -22.26
N PHE A 37 46.30 29.88 -23.03
CA PHE A 37 46.69 29.68 -24.42
C PHE A 37 46.39 30.92 -25.28
N TRP A 38 45.22 31.54 -25.09
CA TRP A 38 44.87 32.79 -25.77
C TRP A 38 45.79 33.95 -25.38
N HIS A 39 46.15 34.08 -24.09
CA HIS A 39 47.07 35.09 -23.61
C HIS A 39 48.49 34.91 -24.19
N CYS A 40 48.97 33.66 -24.32
CA CYS A 40 50.24 33.37 -24.97
C CYS A 40 50.26 33.75 -26.45
N ILE A 41 49.15 33.53 -27.18
CA ILE A 41 49.03 33.90 -28.59
C ILE A 41 48.85 35.41 -28.77
N ARG A 42 48.14 36.05 -27.84
CA ARG A 42 47.81 37.47 -27.89
C ARG A 42 48.32 38.14 -26.62
N SER A 43 49.58 38.58 -26.66
CA SER A 43 50.23 39.36 -25.60
C SER A 43 49.62 40.77 -25.49
N SER A 44 48.40 40.83 -24.95
CA SER A 44 47.66 42.06 -24.67
C SER A 44 47.00 41.94 -23.30
N ASN A 45 47.01 43.03 -22.53
CA ASN A 45 46.37 43.09 -21.21
C ASN A 45 44.85 42.83 -21.27
N THR A 46 44.21 43.03 -22.43
CA THR A 46 42.78 42.77 -22.64
C THR A 46 42.47 41.34 -23.09
N ALA A 47 43.48 40.51 -23.39
CA ALA A 47 43.28 39.19 -23.96
C ALA A 47 42.48 38.26 -23.04
N SER A 48 42.75 38.26 -21.74
CA SER A 48 42.05 37.40 -20.78
C SER A 48 40.56 37.74 -20.68
N TRP A 49 40.22 39.03 -20.67
CA TRP A 49 38.82 39.47 -20.66
C TRP A 49 38.09 39.09 -21.95
N THR A 50 38.74 39.24 -23.11
CA THR A 50 38.13 38.82 -24.39
C THR A 50 37.83 37.33 -24.43
N MET A 51 38.73 36.49 -23.89
CA MET A 51 38.52 35.04 -23.87
C MET A 51 37.43 34.65 -22.87
N PHE A 52 37.40 35.29 -21.70
CA PHE A 52 36.33 35.10 -20.73
C PHE A 52 34.96 35.45 -21.32
N ALA A 53 34.85 36.59 -22.03
CA ALA A 53 33.61 36.98 -22.69
C ALA A 53 33.16 35.98 -23.77
N VAL A 54 34.08 35.45 -24.57
CA VAL A 54 33.79 34.39 -25.56
C VAL A 54 33.32 33.11 -24.87
N LEU A 55 33.95 32.71 -23.76
CA LEU A 55 33.56 31.53 -22.96
C LEU A 55 32.24 31.74 -22.19
N ALA A 56 31.91 32.98 -21.85
CA ALA A 56 30.62 33.35 -21.27
C ALA A 56 29.50 33.47 -22.33
N GLY A 57 29.81 33.26 -23.62
CA GLY A 57 28.84 33.38 -24.72
C GLY A 57 28.49 34.83 -25.07
N THR A 58 29.26 35.81 -24.59
CA THR A 58 29.04 37.23 -24.91
C THR A 58 29.65 37.54 -26.29
N PRO A 59 28.89 38.17 -27.20
CA PRO A 59 29.42 38.53 -28.51
C PRO A 59 30.54 39.57 -28.36
N THR A 60 31.70 39.29 -28.96
CA THR A 60 32.85 40.21 -28.95
C THR A 60 33.38 40.41 -30.36
N GLN A 61 33.85 41.63 -30.66
CA GLN A 61 34.42 41.96 -31.95
C GLN A 61 35.92 41.61 -31.94
N ILE A 62 36.24 40.41 -32.41
CA ILE A 62 37.61 39.93 -32.57
C ILE A 62 37.88 39.78 -34.07
N VAL A 63 39.01 40.34 -34.55
CA VAL A 63 39.52 40.12 -35.91
C VAL A 63 40.68 39.12 -35.81
N PRO A 64 40.43 37.81 -36.01
CA PRO A 64 41.44 36.77 -35.81
C PRO A 64 42.34 36.56 -37.05
N ASN A 65 43.58 36.17 -36.80
CA ASN A 65 44.47 35.59 -37.82
C ASN A 65 44.10 34.11 -38.10
N ASN A 66 44.50 33.51 -39.23
CA ASN A 66 44.07 32.16 -39.64
C ASN A 66 44.23 31.07 -38.56
N GLY A 67 45.33 31.09 -37.80
CA GLY A 67 45.53 30.16 -36.68
C GLY A 67 44.69 30.46 -35.43
N GLN A 68 44.40 31.74 -35.17
CA GLN A 68 43.53 32.16 -34.06
C GLN A 68 42.06 31.81 -34.35
N SER A 69 41.64 31.91 -35.62
CA SER A 69 40.29 31.55 -36.06
C SER A 69 39.96 30.10 -35.77
N PHE A 70 40.88 29.18 -36.07
CA PHE A 70 40.67 27.74 -35.82
C PHE A 70 40.49 27.45 -34.32
N PHE A 71 41.34 28.05 -33.48
CA PHE A 71 41.22 27.93 -32.02
C PHE A 71 39.90 28.51 -31.50
N LEU A 72 39.53 29.72 -31.95
CA LEU A 72 38.27 30.36 -31.53
C LEU A 72 37.04 29.55 -31.95
N VAL A 73 37.02 28.99 -33.17
CA VAL A 73 35.92 28.12 -33.62
C VAL A 73 35.80 26.89 -32.72
N SER A 74 36.93 26.25 -32.38
CA SER A 74 36.93 25.11 -31.44
C SER A 74 36.39 25.51 -30.05
N CYS A 75 36.82 26.66 -29.51
CA CYS A 75 36.30 27.18 -28.25
C CYS A 75 34.82 27.55 -28.30
N MET A 76 34.33 28.08 -29.43
CA MET A 76 32.91 28.37 -29.63
C MET A 76 32.07 27.08 -29.64
N ILE A 77 32.52 26.05 -30.36
CA ILE A 77 31.83 24.74 -30.38
C ILE A 77 31.80 24.15 -28.97
N PHE A 78 32.95 24.14 -28.27
CA PHE A 78 33.02 23.68 -26.88
C PHE A 78 32.06 24.45 -25.97
N ASN A 79 32.02 25.79 -26.09
CA ASN A 79 31.14 26.62 -25.29
C ASN A 79 29.66 26.31 -25.54
N ILE A 80 29.23 26.21 -26.81
CA ILE A 80 27.85 25.85 -27.16
C ILE A 80 27.47 24.50 -26.56
N VAL A 81 28.36 23.50 -26.63
CA VAL A 81 28.13 22.18 -26.06
C VAL A 81 28.01 22.25 -24.53
N ILE A 82 28.93 22.92 -23.84
CA ILE A 82 28.92 23.01 -22.37
C ILE A 82 27.71 23.82 -21.88
N LEU A 83 27.40 24.96 -22.48
CA LEU A 83 26.22 25.74 -22.12
C LEU A 83 24.93 24.96 -22.38
N GLY A 84 24.84 24.24 -23.51
CA GLY A 84 23.69 23.38 -23.81
C GLY A 84 23.50 22.27 -22.78
N VAL A 85 24.59 21.61 -22.37
CA VAL A 85 24.56 20.55 -21.34
C VAL A 85 24.19 21.13 -19.97
N ILE A 86 24.75 22.28 -19.57
CA ILE A 86 24.40 22.96 -18.32
C ILE A 86 22.93 23.36 -18.32
N GLN A 87 22.45 24.01 -19.38
CA GLN A 87 21.05 24.43 -19.49
C GLN A 87 20.09 23.23 -19.46
N GLY A 88 20.38 22.16 -20.20
CA GLY A 88 19.57 20.95 -20.20
C GLY A 88 19.52 20.25 -18.83
N SER A 89 20.66 20.18 -18.14
CA SER A 89 20.75 19.60 -16.80
C SER A 89 20.01 20.44 -15.77
N LEU A 90 20.18 21.78 -15.80
CA LEU A 90 19.45 22.70 -14.93
C LEU A 90 17.94 22.60 -15.15
N PHE A 91 17.49 22.57 -16.41
CA PHE A 91 16.08 22.42 -16.73
C PHE A 91 15.52 21.13 -16.12
N THR A 92 16.21 20.01 -16.34
CA THR A 92 15.82 18.71 -15.77
C THR A 92 15.76 18.75 -14.24
N ASN A 93 16.74 19.38 -13.59
CA ASN A 93 16.82 19.46 -12.13
C ASN A 93 15.85 20.45 -11.48
N PHE A 94 15.31 21.40 -12.25
CA PHE A 94 14.23 22.29 -11.79
C PHE A 94 12.84 21.69 -12.02
N THR A 95 12.68 20.87 -13.06
CA THR A 95 11.40 20.18 -13.32
C THR A 95 11.23 18.93 -12.49
N THR A 96 12.33 18.30 -12.04
CA THR A 96 12.29 17.11 -11.17
C THR A 96 12.55 17.47 -9.72
N THR A 97 11.66 17.06 -8.82
CA THR A 97 11.84 17.25 -7.38
C THR A 97 12.88 16.26 -6.85
N THR A 98 14.07 16.76 -6.52
CA THR A 98 15.12 15.93 -5.92
C THR A 98 15.00 15.90 -4.40
N HIS A 99 15.04 14.69 -3.83
CA HIS A 99 15.06 14.48 -2.39
C HIS A 99 16.47 14.10 -1.93
N TYR A 100 16.76 14.30 -0.63
CA TYR A 100 17.94 13.68 -0.03
C TYR A 100 17.81 12.15 -0.04
N ALA A 101 18.91 11.44 0.19
CA ALA A 101 18.86 10.00 0.32
C ALA A 101 18.03 9.62 1.56
N ASP A 102 17.10 8.68 1.38
CA ASP A 102 16.35 8.11 2.49
C ASP A 102 17.21 7.14 3.30
N ILE A 103 16.88 6.98 4.58
CA ILE A 103 17.46 5.98 5.47
C ILE A 103 16.83 4.63 5.11
N ASN A 104 17.61 3.73 4.50
CA ASN A 104 17.12 2.45 3.99
C ASN A 104 17.57 1.25 4.80
N THR A 105 18.62 1.40 5.62
CA THR A 105 19.20 0.31 6.43
C THR A 105 19.15 0.63 7.92
N LEU A 106 19.20 -0.39 8.77
CA LEU A 106 19.29 -0.22 10.22
C LEU A 106 20.63 0.40 10.63
N GLN A 107 21.69 0.18 9.83
CA GLN A 107 22.98 0.82 10.06
C GLN A 107 22.90 2.34 9.84
N GLU A 108 22.31 2.78 8.72
CA GLU A 108 22.09 4.21 8.46
C GLU A 108 21.20 4.85 9.54
N LEU A 109 20.22 4.10 10.07
CA LEU A 109 19.40 4.57 11.19
C LEU A 109 20.24 4.76 12.46
N ASP A 110 21.13 3.82 12.79
CA ASP A 110 22.05 3.96 13.93
C ASP A 110 22.95 5.20 13.74
N GLU A 111 23.47 5.42 12.53
CA GLU A 111 24.31 6.58 12.19
C GLU A 111 23.54 7.92 12.20
N SER A 112 22.22 7.90 11.97
CA SER A 112 21.38 9.11 11.95
C SER A 112 21.13 9.74 13.32
N GLU A 113 21.45 9.04 14.41
CA GLU A 113 21.22 9.45 15.81
C GLU A 113 19.76 9.80 16.15
N LEU A 114 18.79 9.38 15.32
CA LEU A 114 17.38 9.59 15.59
C LEU A 114 16.90 8.76 16.80
N PRO A 115 16.17 9.35 17.76
CA PRO A 115 15.57 8.60 18.87
C PRO A 115 14.45 7.69 18.35
N ILE A 116 14.32 6.50 18.97
CA ILE A 116 13.42 5.45 18.48
C ILE A 116 12.30 5.21 19.49
N ALA A 117 11.09 5.61 19.14
CA ALA A 117 9.91 5.32 19.94
C ALA A 117 9.37 3.93 19.60
N MET A 118 9.48 2.98 20.53
CA MET A 118 8.96 1.63 20.34
C MET A 118 8.62 0.99 21.69
N SER A 119 7.44 0.39 21.77
CA SER A 119 6.94 -0.29 22.99
C SER A 119 7.36 -1.76 23.10
N LEU A 120 7.71 -2.41 21.98
CA LEU A 120 7.89 -3.86 21.90
C LEU A 120 9.34 -4.34 22.03
N TRP A 121 10.25 -3.55 22.60
CA TRP A 121 11.66 -3.93 22.77
C TRP A 121 11.84 -5.25 23.52
N GLN A 122 10.98 -5.52 24.49
CA GLN A 122 11.02 -6.74 25.32
C GLN A 122 10.76 -8.04 24.54
N PHE A 123 10.19 -7.96 23.33
CA PHE A 123 9.91 -9.12 22.49
C PHE A 123 11.00 -9.38 21.45
N LEU A 124 11.95 -8.45 21.27
CA LEU A 124 13.06 -8.63 20.35
C LEU A 124 14.17 -9.45 21.02
N GLN A 125 14.56 -10.56 20.38
CA GLN A 125 15.77 -11.27 20.75
C GLN A 125 16.98 -10.43 20.29
N VAL A 126 17.83 -10.05 21.24
CA VAL A 126 18.99 -9.19 20.99
C VAL A 126 20.17 -10.06 20.57
N ASP A 127 20.21 -10.41 19.28
CA ASP A 127 21.27 -11.28 18.75
C ASP A 127 22.41 -10.49 18.07
N SER A 128 22.23 -9.17 17.88
CA SER A 128 23.19 -8.31 17.16
C SER A 128 23.59 -7.08 17.97
N ASP A 129 24.88 -6.75 17.93
CA ASP A 129 25.44 -5.53 18.54
C ASP A 129 24.78 -4.25 17.99
N LEU A 130 24.35 -4.26 16.72
CA LEU A 130 23.64 -3.15 16.10
C LEU A 130 22.29 -2.93 16.79
N ILE A 131 21.51 -4.00 16.98
CA ILE A 131 20.20 -3.93 17.63
C ILE A 131 20.32 -3.43 19.07
N ARG A 132 21.38 -3.83 19.78
CA ARG A 132 21.66 -3.33 21.13
C ARG A 132 21.94 -1.82 21.15
N ARG A 133 22.70 -1.29 20.18
CA ARG A 133 22.94 0.17 20.08
C ARG A 133 21.67 0.94 19.75
N ILE A 134 20.87 0.41 18.83
CA ILE A 134 19.56 0.96 18.46
C ILE A 134 18.61 0.94 19.67
N GLN A 135 18.57 -0.15 20.43
CA GLN A 135 17.75 -0.28 21.65
C GLN A 135 18.16 0.74 22.72
N ASN A 136 19.44 1.04 22.87
CA ASN A 136 19.92 2.06 23.81
C ASN A 136 19.46 3.49 23.44
N LYS A 137 19.01 3.72 22.19
CA LYS A 137 18.43 4.98 21.71
C LYS A 137 16.90 5.03 21.85
N SER A 138 16.32 4.04 22.52
CA SER A 138 14.87 3.95 22.64
C SER A 138 14.30 4.98 23.60
N ILE A 139 13.12 5.49 23.24
CA ILE A 139 12.30 6.36 24.07
C ILE A 139 10.91 5.74 24.23
N LEU A 140 10.18 6.19 25.26
CA LEU A 140 8.83 5.72 25.51
C LEU A 140 7.90 6.09 24.34
N GLN A 141 7.18 5.09 23.83
CA GLN A 141 6.18 5.30 22.79
C GLN A 141 4.99 6.07 23.37
N THR A 142 4.50 7.07 22.64
CA THR A 142 3.29 7.84 22.94
C THR A 142 2.26 7.66 21.82
N ASP A 143 0.99 7.92 22.07
CA ASP A 143 -0.09 7.65 21.10
C ASP A 143 0.02 8.48 19.80
N MET A 144 0.79 9.57 19.81
CA MET A 144 0.99 10.46 18.65
C MET A 144 2.34 10.24 17.94
N THR A 145 3.04 9.12 18.15
CA THR A 145 4.40 8.95 17.61
C THR A 145 4.48 9.07 16.09
N LEU A 146 3.54 8.50 15.34
CA LEU A 146 3.54 8.62 13.88
C LEU A 146 3.37 10.07 13.40
N ASP A 147 2.53 10.87 14.05
CA ASP A 147 2.36 12.29 13.74
C ASP A 147 3.67 13.05 14.02
N LEU A 148 4.36 12.72 15.11
CA LEU A 148 5.65 13.34 15.43
C LEU A 148 6.74 12.93 14.41
N VAL A 149 6.79 11.67 13.95
CA VAL A 149 7.70 11.25 12.87
C VAL A 149 7.40 12.04 11.58
N ALA A 150 6.13 12.14 11.18
CA ALA A 150 5.74 12.77 9.92
C ALA A 150 6.02 14.28 9.91
N TYR A 151 5.62 15.00 10.98
CA TYR A 151 5.62 16.47 10.99
C TYR A 151 6.82 17.08 11.72
N GLN A 152 7.25 16.52 12.84
CA GLN A 152 8.41 17.05 13.58
C GLN A 152 9.74 16.51 13.06
N ARG A 153 9.71 15.33 12.41
CA ARG A 153 10.86 14.73 11.72
C ARG A 153 12.08 14.50 12.62
N ASN A 154 11.86 14.36 13.92
CA ASN A 154 12.88 14.27 14.97
C ASN A 154 12.90 12.92 15.70
N LEU A 155 12.11 11.95 15.26
CA LEU A 155 12.10 10.59 15.80
C LEU A 155 11.81 9.56 14.72
N THR A 156 12.00 8.31 15.12
CA THR A 156 11.69 7.10 14.36
C THR A 156 10.74 6.24 15.20
N THR A 157 9.83 5.51 14.54
CA THR A 157 8.99 4.53 15.25
C THR A 157 9.03 3.16 14.58
N CYS A 158 8.55 2.16 15.29
CA CYS A 158 8.45 0.79 14.77
C CYS A 158 7.05 0.24 15.03
N ASP A 159 6.48 -0.37 13.99
CA ASP A 159 5.23 -1.10 14.05
C ASP A 159 5.22 -2.18 12.95
N SER A 160 4.12 -2.94 12.85
CA SER A 160 3.89 -3.88 11.76
C SER A 160 4.04 -3.21 10.41
N LYS A 161 4.74 -3.87 9.48
CA LYS A 161 4.94 -3.40 8.12
C LYS A 161 3.61 -3.06 7.44
N SER A 162 2.63 -3.96 7.53
CA SER A 162 1.31 -3.78 6.91
C SER A 162 0.57 -2.55 7.45
N TYR A 163 0.60 -2.34 8.77
CA TYR A 163 -0.03 -1.19 9.41
C TYR A 163 0.64 0.12 8.99
N LEU A 164 1.97 0.15 8.96
CA LEU A 164 2.72 1.34 8.54
C LEU A 164 2.46 1.67 7.07
N GLU A 165 2.52 0.68 6.19
CA GLU A 165 2.22 0.87 4.76
C GLU A 165 0.80 1.39 4.54
N PHE A 166 -0.18 0.85 5.29
CA PHE A 166 -1.55 1.35 5.27
C PHE A 166 -1.63 2.81 5.71
N GLN A 167 -1.03 3.16 6.86
CA GLN A 167 -1.03 4.54 7.39
C GLN A 167 -0.35 5.53 6.44
N MET A 168 0.77 5.12 5.84
CA MET A 168 1.52 5.94 4.87
C MET A 168 0.71 6.26 3.61
N ARG A 169 -0.14 5.33 3.17
CA ARG A 169 -0.98 5.47 1.97
C ARG A 169 -2.32 6.15 2.24
N THR A 170 -2.73 6.30 3.49
CA THR A 170 -4.07 6.79 3.86
C THR A 170 -4.02 8.15 4.54
N LYS A 171 -3.14 8.30 5.54
CA LYS A 171 -3.14 9.46 6.44
C LYS A 171 -1.95 10.39 6.22
N TYR A 172 -0.78 9.85 5.91
CA TYR A 172 0.48 10.60 5.92
C TYR A 172 0.96 10.94 4.50
N ILE A 173 0.11 11.63 3.75
CA ILE A 173 0.37 12.10 2.38
C ILE A 173 0.44 13.64 2.39
N ASP A 174 1.43 14.19 1.71
CA ASP A 174 1.58 15.63 1.50
C ASP A 174 0.56 16.15 0.47
N ASN A 175 0.38 17.47 0.36
CA ASN A 175 -0.49 18.08 -0.65
C ASN A 175 -0.09 17.73 -2.09
N ASP A 176 1.17 17.33 -2.31
CA ASP A 176 1.71 16.89 -3.60
C ASP A 176 1.46 15.38 -3.87
N GLY A 177 0.72 14.66 -3.02
CA GLY A 177 0.48 13.22 -3.17
C GLY A 177 1.65 12.33 -2.72
N LEU A 178 2.72 12.90 -2.15
CA LEU A 178 3.91 12.15 -1.72
C LEU A 178 3.82 11.74 -0.25
N PRO A 179 4.29 10.53 0.12
CA PRO A 179 4.26 10.09 1.52
C PRO A 179 5.24 10.91 2.37
N LEU A 180 4.80 11.36 3.54
CA LEU A 180 5.61 12.09 4.53
C LEU A 180 6.58 11.19 5.31
N LEU A 181 6.35 9.88 5.22
CA LEU A 181 7.06 8.84 5.94
C LEU A 181 7.81 7.93 4.96
N HIS A 182 8.85 7.25 5.45
CA HIS A 182 9.62 6.28 4.68
C HIS A 182 9.82 5.00 5.49
N LEU A 183 9.54 3.86 4.88
CA LEU A 183 9.75 2.55 5.50
C LEU A 183 11.19 2.09 5.26
N ILE A 184 11.91 1.75 6.32
CA ILE A 184 13.23 1.11 6.23
C ILE A 184 13.04 -0.29 5.65
N ASN A 185 13.86 -0.66 4.67
CA ASN A 185 13.73 -1.95 3.95
C ASN A 185 14.07 -3.16 4.85
N GLU A 186 14.94 -2.96 5.82
CA GLU A 186 15.33 -4.00 6.78
C GLU A 186 14.30 -4.15 7.91
N CYS A 187 13.78 -5.36 8.08
CA CYS A 187 12.90 -5.72 9.18
C CYS A 187 13.72 -6.16 10.40
N LEU A 188 13.36 -5.67 11.59
CA LEU A 188 13.98 -6.10 12.86
C LEU A 188 13.69 -7.57 13.17
N THR A 189 12.46 -7.98 12.96
CA THR A 189 11.97 -9.33 13.21
C THR A 189 10.72 -9.59 12.39
N THR A 190 10.43 -10.86 12.17
CA THR A 190 9.16 -11.30 11.59
C THR A 190 8.35 -11.96 12.70
N CYS A 191 7.18 -11.41 12.99
CA CYS A 191 6.26 -11.96 13.98
C CYS A 191 5.00 -12.46 13.30
N LEU A 192 4.49 -13.60 13.76
CA LEU A 192 3.17 -14.07 13.40
C LEU A 192 2.14 -13.34 14.25
N VAL A 193 1.20 -12.68 13.59
CA VAL A 193 0.05 -12.08 14.26
C VAL A 193 -0.99 -13.18 14.47
N ALA A 194 -1.24 -13.53 15.72
CA ALA A 194 -2.26 -14.50 16.10
C ALA A 194 -3.30 -13.87 17.01
N ASN A 195 -4.54 -14.35 16.89
CA ASN A 195 -5.60 -13.99 17.81
C ASN A 195 -5.47 -14.82 19.08
N ILE A 196 -5.44 -14.14 20.23
CA ILE A 196 -5.30 -14.80 21.53
C ILE A 196 -6.70 -15.04 22.08
N VAL A 197 -6.97 -16.25 22.54
CA VAL A 197 -8.22 -16.60 23.23
C VAL A 197 -7.88 -17.33 24.53
N PRO A 198 -8.74 -17.25 25.57
CA PRO A 198 -8.50 -17.94 26.82
C PRO A 198 -8.27 -19.44 26.62
N LYS A 199 -7.32 -20.02 27.37
CA LYS A 199 -7.02 -21.45 27.31
C LYS A 199 -8.28 -22.25 27.67
N GLY A 200 -8.67 -23.17 26.79
CA GLY A 200 -9.89 -23.97 26.95
C GLY A 200 -11.16 -23.34 26.38
N SER A 201 -11.06 -22.17 25.73
CA SER A 201 -12.19 -21.57 25.02
C SER A 201 -12.62 -22.42 23.83
N VAL A 202 -13.92 -22.71 23.74
CA VAL A 202 -14.55 -23.39 22.61
C VAL A 202 -14.45 -22.54 21.32
N LEU A 203 -14.27 -21.22 21.47
CA LEU A 203 -14.12 -20.30 20.34
C LEU A 203 -12.83 -20.50 19.56
N LEU A 204 -11.79 -21.10 20.16
CA LEU A 204 -10.50 -21.27 19.50
C LEU A 204 -10.61 -22.12 18.24
N SER A 205 -11.27 -23.28 18.35
CA SER A 205 -11.44 -24.20 17.22
C SER A 205 -12.36 -23.60 16.16
N VAL A 206 -13.43 -22.92 16.59
CA VAL A 206 -14.38 -22.25 15.71
C VAL A 206 -13.68 -21.13 14.93
N PHE A 207 -13.01 -20.19 15.61
CA PHE A 207 -12.34 -19.06 14.96
C PHE A 207 -11.22 -19.50 14.02
N ASN A 208 -10.38 -20.46 14.43
CA ASN A 208 -9.33 -20.97 13.55
C ASN A 208 -9.92 -21.59 12.28
N ASN A 209 -11.00 -22.37 12.40
CA ASN A 209 -11.63 -22.98 11.24
C ASN A 209 -12.29 -21.93 10.32
N VAL A 210 -13.02 -20.97 10.90
CA VAL A 210 -13.69 -19.91 10.13
C VAL A 210 -12.67 -19.00 9.45
N ILE A 211 -11.64 -18.53 10.16
CA ILE A 211 -10.60 -17.66 9.59
C ILE A 211 -9.83 -18.38 8.49
N THR A 212 -9.41 -19.63 8.70
CA THR A 212 -8.66 -20.39 7.68
C THR A 212 -9.46 -20.51 6.38
N LYS A 213 -10.75 -20.81 6.48
CA LYS A 213 -11.63 -20.97 5.33
C LYS A 213 -12.02 -19.65 4.69
N ALA A 214 -12.21 -18.59 5.47
CA ALA A 214 -12.36 -17.23 4.96
C ALA A 214 -11.17 -16.85 4.09
N MET A 215 -9.95 -17.15 4.54
CA MET A 215 -8.73 -16.90 3.78
C MET A 215 -8.67 -17.75 2.50
N GLU A 216 -8.98 -19.05 2.58
CA GLU A 216 -9.07 -19.92 1.39
C GLU A 216 -10.07 -19.37 0.35
N ILE A 217 -11.24 -18.88 0.78
CA ILE A 217 -12.26 -18.33 -0.11
C ILE A 217 -11.81 -16.99 -0.69
N CYS A 218 -11.23 -16.09 0.11
CA CYS A 218 -10.64 -14.84 -0.37
C CYS A 218 -9.58 -15.10 -1.46
N GLU A 219 -8.69 -16.04 -1.23
CA GLU A 219 -7.63 -16.42 -2.18
C GLU A 219 -8.15 -17.15 -3.43
N THR A 220 -9.32 -17.78 -3.42
CA THR A 220 -9.79 -18.57 -4.57
C THR A 220 -10.89 -17.88 -5.37
N HIS A 221 -11.77 -17.13 -4.70
CA HIS A 221 -12.99 -16.58 -5.30
C HIS A 221 -12.99 -15.06 -5.37
N PHE A 222 -12.23 -14.37 -4.50
CA PHE A 222 -12.15 -12.90 -4.49
C PHE A 222 -10.89 -12.32 -5.14
N LEU A 223 -9.92 -13.14 -5.57
CA LEU A 223 -8.75 -12.66 -6.34
C LEU A 223 -9.14 -11.90 -7.62
N LEU A 224 -10.30 -12.22 -8.19
CA LEU A 224 -10.77 -11.65 -9.45
C LEU A 224 -11.67 -10.42 -9.25
N VAL A 225 -11.99 -10.09 -8.01
CA VAL A 225 -12.84 -8.94 -7.65
C VAL A 225 -11.96 -7.70 -7.48
N ASP A 226 -12.48 -6.54 -7.87
CA ASP A 226 -11.76 -5.26 -7.75
C ASP A 226 -12.16 -4.51 -6.46
N PHE A 227 -13.40 -4.73 -5.98
CA PHE A 227 -13.94 -4.14 -4.75
C PHE A 227 -14.54 -5.20 -3.83
N LEU A 228 -13.99 -5.36 -2.63
CA LEU A 228 -14.51 -6.25 -1.60
C LEU A 228 -15.19 -5.43 -0.50
N THR A 229 -16.49 -5.65 -0.31
CA THR A 229 -17.25 -5.06 0.79
C THR A 229 -17.49 -6.12 1.87
N ILE A 230 -16.96 -5.92 3.06
CA ILE A 230 -17.27 -6.73 4.24
C ILE A 230 -18.55 -6.18 4.87
N LEU A 231 -19.62 -6.96 4.83
CA LEU A 231 -20.90 -6.64 5.44
C LEU A 231 -21.00 -7.38 6.78
N VAL A 232 -21.05 -6.65 7.88
CA VAL A 232 -21.14 -7.22 9.22
C VAL A 232 -22.56 -7.04 9.75
N LEU A 233 -23.31 -8.13 9.80
CA LEU A 233 -24.70 -8.16 10.23
C LEU A 233 -24.77 -8.56 11.71
N GLN A 234 -25.22 -7.65 12.57
CA GLN A 234 -25.17 -7.80 14.02
C GLN A 234 -26.53 -7.69 14.70
N THR A 235 -26.67 -8.39 15.82
CA THR A 235 -27.73 -8.17 16.81
C THR A 235 -27.10 -7.62 18.09
N GLU A 236 -27.86 -6.84 18.88
CA GLU A 236 -27.37 -6.27 20.15
C GLU A 236 -26.85 -7.33 21.13
N LYS A 237 -27.39 -8.56 21.06
CA LYS A 237 -26.97 -9.68 21.93
C LYS A 237 -25.55 -10.17 21.66
N HIS A 238 -25.05 -10.06 20.43
CA HIS A 238 -23.81 -10.69 19.97
C HIS A 238 -22.81 -9.69 19.36
N LYS A 239 -23.05 -8.40 19.58
CA LYS A 239 -22.27 -7.28 19.06
C LYS A 239 -20.79 -7.36 19.46
N LEU A 240 -20.50 -7.69 20.71
CA LEU A 240 -19.13 -7.69 21.22
C LEU A 240 -18.31 -8.84 20.61
N GLU A 241 -18.91 -10.02 20.47
CA GLU A 241 -18.26 -11.19 19.89
C GLU A 241 -18.04 -11.05 18.38
N ILE A 242 -19.03 -10.51 17.65
CA ILE A 242 -18.87 -10.25 16.21
C ILE A 242 -17.79 -9.19 15.98
N ASN A 243 -17.78 -8.10 16.75
CA ASN A 243 -16.74 -7.09 16.62
C ASN A 243 -15.35 -7.67 16.85
N TYR A 244 -15.18 -8.51 17.89
CA TYR A 244 -13.92 -9.19 18.14
C TYR A 244 -13.51 -10.10 16.98
N PHE A 245 -14.46 -10.86 16.41
CA PHE A 245 -14.21 -11.73 15.26
C PHE A 245 -13.85 -10.93 14.00
N THR A 246 -14.57 -9.84 13.73
CA THR A 246 -14.33 -8.96 12.57
C THR A 246 -12.96 -8.31 12.67
N GLU A 247 -12.59 -7.76 13.84
CA GLU A 247 -11.24 -7.21 14.05
C GLU A 247 -10.15 -8.26 13.84
N ALA A 248 -10.35 -9.46 14.39
CA ALA A 248 -9.47 -10.61 14.19
C ALA A 248 -9.29 -10.96 12.71
N LEU A 249 -10.39 -10.97 11.93
CA LEU A 249 -10.36 -11.25 10.50
C LEU A 249 -9.66 -10.14 9.71
N LEU A 250 -10.00 -8.86 9.97
CA LEU A 250 -9.39 -7.70 9.31
C LEU A 250 -7.89 -7.65 9.55
N LYS A 251 -7.45 -7.98 10.76
CA LYS A 251 -6.03 -8.04 11.09
C LYS A 251 -5.31 -9.10 10.26
N VAL A 252 -5.93 -10.27 10.08
CA VAL A 252 -5.39 -11.32 9.20
C VAL A 252 -5.39 -10.84 7.76
N MET A 253 -6.51 -10.33 7.22
CA MET A 253 -6.62 -9.86 5.84
C MET A 253 -5.62 -8.73 5.53
N SER A 254 -5.38 -7.80 6.45
CA SER A 254 -4.38 -6.73 6.29
C SER A 254 -2.93 -7.24 6.22
N GLY A 255 -2.68 -8.45 6.70
CA GLY A 255 -1.38 -9.11 6.58
C GLY A 255 -1.12 -9.70 5.20
N TYR A 256 -2.14 -9.83 4.37
CA TYR A 256 -2.04 -10.33 3.00
C TYR A 256 -2.11 -9.16 2.02
N GLU A 257 -1.22 -9.16 1.03
CA GLU A 257 -1.22 -8.17 -0.06
C GLU A 257 -2.35 -8.49 -1.06
N PHE A 258 -3.61 -8.26 -0.68
CA PHE A 258 -4.73 -8.37 -1.61
C PHE A 258 -4.82 -7.10 -2.47
N PRO A 259 -4.80 -7.19 -3.81
CA PRO A 259 -4.94 -6.05 -4.70
C PRO A 259 -6.42 -5.66 -4.87
N VAL A 260 -7.15 -5.51 -3.76
CA VAL A 260 -8.60 -5.30 -3.75
C VAL A 260 -8.94 -4.14 -2.83
N ALA A 261 -9.78 -3.21 -3.30
CA ALA A 261 -10.28 -2.12 -2.47
C ALA A 261 -11.24 -2.69 -1.43
N LEU A 262 -10.98 -2.42 -0.14
CA LEU A 262 -11.75 -2.95 0.97
C LEU A 262 -12.70 -1.89 1.55
N LYS A 263 -13.99 -2.17 1.56
CA LYS A 263 -15.02 -1.39 2.27
C LYS A 263 -15.61 -2.22 3.40
N ILE A 264 -15.92 -1.63 4.55
CA ILE A 264 -16.55 -2.34 5.67
C ILE A 264 -17.83 -1.60 6.04
N GLU A 265 -18.94 -2.32 6.12
CA GLU A 265 -20.24 -1.76 6.53
C GLU A 265 -20.84 -2.61 7.65
N GLU A 266 -21.23 -1.96 8.75
CA GLU A 266 -21.81 -2.61 9.92
C GLU A 266 -23.31 -2.26 9.99
N TYR A 267 -24.16 -3.29 10.08
CA TYR A 267 -25.60 -3.14 10.16
C TYR A 267 -26.14 -3.81 11.41
N PHE A 268 -27.05 -3.12 12.10
CA PHE A 268 -27.65 -3.56 13.36
C PHE A 268 -29.13 -3.87 13.17
N LEU A 269 -29.55 -5.03 13.67
CA LEU A 269 -30.95 -5.36 13.92
C LEU A 269 -31.40 -4.60 15.18
N SER A 270 -31.63 -3.29 15.03
CA SER A 270 -32.23 -2.40 16.04
C SER A 270 -33.55 -1.85 15.52
N ASP A 271 -34.49 -1.61 16.43
CA ASP A 271 -35.80 -0.96 16.23
C ASP A 271 -35.69 0.18 15.18
N PRO A 272 -36.54 0.28 14.14
CA PRO A 272 -36.42 1.15 12.94
C PRO A 272 -36.09 2.64 13.12
N ASN A 273 -35.88 3.13 14.33
CA ASN A 273 -35.57 4.52 14.68
C ASN A 273 -34.11 4.78 15.10
N GLU A 274 -33.21 3.79 15.14
CA GLU A 274 -31.80 4.00 15.50
C GLU A 274 -30.91 4.17 14.26
N ASN A 275 -30.20 5.30 14.17
CA ASN A 275 -29.46 5.71 12.98
C ASN A 275 -28.35 4.72 12.60
N GLN A 276 -28.30 4.34 11.32
CA GLN A 276 -27.24 3.53 10.72
C GLN A 276 -25.87 4.21 10.89
N THR A 277 -24.89 3.48 11.43
CA THR A 277 -23.49 3.93 11.50
C THR A 277 -22.67 3.32 10.37
N THR A 278 -22.48 4.06 9.28
CA THR A 278 -21.51 3.70 8.24
C THR A 278 -20.11 4.11 8.72
N ARG A 279 -19.22 3.15 8.98
CA ARG A 279 -17.78 3.42 9.14
C ARG A 279 -17.14 3.39 7.75
N ASN A 280 -17.21 4.50 7.04
CA ASN A 280 -16.45 4.65 5.80
C ASN A 280 -14.97 4.74 6.14
N PHE A 281 -14.19 3.75 5.72
CA PHE A 281 -12.78 3.96 5.42
C PHE A 281 -12.72 4.66 4.05
N ASP A 282 -12.04 5.80 3.98
CA ASP A 282 -12.11 6.77 2.88
C ASP A 282 -12.06 6.14 1.47
N GLU A 283 -13.05 6.47 0.64
CA GLU A 283 -13.17 6.09 -0.78
C GLU A 283 -12.12 6.79 -1.68
N SER A 284 -11.28 7.69 -1.15
CA SER A 284 -10.36 8.53 -1.92
C SER A 284 -9.07 7.85 -2.39
N ILE A 285 -8.91 6.53 -2.20
CA ILE A 285 -7.67 5.79 -2.52
C ILE A 285 -7.79 4.99 -3.84
N VAL A 286 -8.96 4.95 -4.45
CA VAL A 286 -9.22 4.07 -5.62
C VAL A 286 -8.68 4.64 -6.94
N ASP A 287 -8.47 5.96 -7.05
CA ASP A 287 -8.06 6.58 -8.32
C ASP A 287 -6.55 6.63 -8.60
N GLU A 288 -5.68 6.19 -7.67
CA GLU A 288 -4.21 6.17 -7.88
C GLU A 288 -3.55 4.82 -7.61
N ILE A 289 -4.25 3.71 -7.88
CA ILE A 289 -3.61 2.38 -7.97
C ILE A 289 -2.94 2.24 -9.35
N GLY A 290 -1.87 3.03 -9.56
CA GLY A 290 -1.05 3.03 -10.75
C GLY A 290 0.43 2.91 -10.44
N GLY A 291 0.94 1.68 -10.38
CA GLY A 291 2.34 1.40 -10.76
C GLY A 291 3.30 0.84 -9.69
N HIS A 292 3.94 -0.28 -10.07
CA HIS A 292 5.14 -0.95 -9.53
C HIS A 292 4.94 -2.01 -8.43
N ASN A 293 5.48 -3.25 -8.50
CA ASN A 293 6.34 -3.96 -9.45
C ASN A 293 5.94 -5.46 -9.48
N ILE A 294 4.73 -5.77 -9.96
CA ILE A 294 4.41 -7.11 -10.45
C ILE A 294 4.82 -7.13 -11.93
N LYS A 295 5.46 -8.21 -12.41
CA LYS A 295 5.88 -8.30 -13.81
C LYS A 295 4.67 -8.00 -14.71
N PRO A 296 4.72 -6.97 -15.58
CA PRO A 296 3.55 -6.50 -16.33
C PRO A 296 2.87 -7.59 -17.16
N VAL A 297 3.63 -8.62 -17.56
CA VAL A 297 3.18 -9.78 -18.34
C VAL A 297 2.21 -10.71 -17.57
N GLU A 298 2.24 -10.70 -16.24
CA GLU A 298 1.38 -11.56 -15.42
C GLU A 298 0.04 -10.89 -15.10
N TYR A 299 0.04 -9.57 -14.92
CA TYR A 299 -1.17 -8.79 -14.67
C TYR A 299 -2.07 -8.70 -15.91
N GLU A 300 -1.51 -8.56 -17.10
CA GLU A 300 -2.28 -8.50 -18.35
C GLU A 300 -3.00 -9.82 -18.63
N LYS A 301 -2.31 -10.95 -18.40
CA LYS A 301 -2.91 -12.29 -18.45
C LYS A 301 -3.95 -12.51 -17.36
N LEU A 302 -3.71 -12.02 -16.14
CA LEU A 302 -4.67 -12.11 -15.05
C LEU A 302 -5.90 -11.23 -15.32
N ALA A 303 -5.72 -10.06 -15.93
CA ALA A 303 -6.80 -9.16 -16.35
C ALA A 303 -7.64 -9.77 -17.50
N ASP A 304 -7.00 -10.44 -18.46
CA ASP A 304 -7.70 -11.18 -19.51
C ASP A 304 -8.46 -12.39 -18.94
N ILE A 305 -7.85 -13.13 -18.00
CA ILE A 305 -8.54 -14.20 -17.26
C ILE A 305 -9.71 -13.62 -16.45
N LYS A 306 -9.53 -12.50 -15.73
CA LYS A 306 -10.59 -11.78 -14.98
C LYS A 306 -11.76 -11.43 -15.92
N ARG A 307 -11.48 -10.84 -17.08
CA ARG A 307 -12.47 -10.44 -18.08
C ARG A 307 -13.25 -11.61 -18.69
N LEU A 308 -12.66 -12.80 -18.69
CA LEU A 308 -13.25 -14.02 -19.25
C LEU A 308 -13.94 -14.92 -18.21
N SER A 309 -13.66 -14.77 -16.91
CA SER A 309 -14.07 -15.73 -15.87
C SER A 309 -14.98 -15.19 -14.76
N SER A 310 -15.04 -13.87 -14.57
CA SER A 310 -15.87 -13.24 -13.54
C SER A 310 -16.74 -12.15 -14.14
N ASP A 311 -18.06 -12.33 -14.15
CA ASP A 311 -19.03 -11.28 -14.51
C ASP A 311 -19.14 -10.18 -13.43
N SER A 312 -18.38 -10.29 -12.35
CA SER A 312 -18.59 -9.55 -11.11
C SER A 312 -17.35 -8.75 -10.70
N LEU A 313 -17.41 -7.43 -10.85
CA LEU A 313 -16.38 -6.50 -10.37
C LEU A 313 -16.40 -6.30 -8.84
N LYS A 314 -17.53 -6.63 -8.20
CA LYS A 314 -17.79 -6.41 -6.77
C LYS A 314 -17.98 -7.71 -6.01
N GLY A 315 -17.41 -7.78 -4.82
CA GLY A 315 -17.53 -8.92 -3.93
C GLY A 315 -18.10 -8.48 -2.59
N TYR A 316 -18.98 -9.29 -2.01
CA TYR A 316 -19.56 -9.06 -0.70
C TYR A 316 -19.19 -10.22 0.23
N PHE A 317 -18.48 -9.90 1.30
CA PHE A 317 -18.10 -10.84 2.35
C PHE A 317 -19.00 -10.58 3.55
N ILE A 318 -20.04 -11.39 3.70
CA ILE A 318 -21.08 -11.20 4.71
C ILE A 318 -20.71 -12.01 5.95
N ILE A 319 -20.53 -11.34 7.07
CA ILE A 319 -20.30 -11.93 8.39
C ILE A 319 -21.59 -11.79 9.18
N VAL A 320 -22.13 -12.91 9.64
CA VAL A 320 -23.36 -12.93 10.43
C VAL A 320 -23.23 -13.93 11.58
N TRP A 321 -23.90 -13.63 12.70
CA TRP A 321 -23.80 -14.48 13.89
C TRP A 321 -24.38 -15.87 13.66
N ASP A 322 -25.63 -15.94 13.23
CA ASP A 322 -26.38 -17.18 12.99
C ASP A 322 -27.31 -17.04 11.77
N VAL A 323 -27.95 -18.15 11.41
CA VAL A 323 -28.87 -18.25 10.28
C VAL A 323 -30.13 -17.41 10.51
N ASP A 324 -30.66 -17.41 11.73
CA ASP A 324 -31.87 -16.68 12.10
C ASP A 324 -31.72 -15.17 11.90
N THR A 325 -30.55 -14.63 12.29
CA THR A 325 -30.19 -13.21 12.10
C THR A 325 -30.18 -12.85 10.60
N LEU A 326 -29.61 -13.72 9.75
CA LEU A 326 -29.59 -13.47 8.31
C LEU A 326 -31.00 -13.49 7.72
N HIS A 327 -31.86 -14.42 8.15
CA HIS A 327 -33.26 -14.46 7.72
C HIS A 327 -33.99 -13.16 8.05
N GLN A 328 -33.81 -12.63 9.26
CA GLN A 328 -34.40 -11.35 9.67
C GLN A 328 -33.96 -10.20 8.76
N PHE A 329 -32.66 -10.08 8.45
CA PHE A 329 -32.19 -9.06 7.52
C PHE A 329 -32.74 -9.24 6.10
N LEU A 330 -32.88 -10.47 5.62
CA LEU A 330 -33.47 -10.75 4.31
C LEU A 330 -34.98 -10.46 4.27
N ASP A 331 -35.69 -10.63 5.39
CA ASP A 331 -37.12 -10.35 5.48
C ASP A 331 -37.39 -8.85 5.61
N ASP A 332 -36.61 -8.15 6.45
CA ASP A 332 -36.83 -6.74 6.77
C ASP A 332 -36.24 -5.80 5.72
N ASN A 333 -35.01 -6.07 5.25
CA ASN A 333 -34.33 -5.20 4.30
C ASN A 333 -33.26 -5.94 3.47
N TYR A 334 -33.71 -6.82 2.57
CA TYR A 334 -32.81 -7.62 1.74
C TYR A 334 -31.82 -6.80 0.89
N GLN A 335 -32.11 -5.53 0.57
CA GLN A 335 -31.22 -4.68 -0.24
C GLN A 335 -29.91 -4.35 0.48
N ILE A 336 -29.89 -4.37 1.81
CA ILE A 336 -28.67 -4.25 2.62
C ILE A 336 -27.77 -5.47 2.39
N VAL A 337 -28.36 -6.66 2.40
CA VAL A 337 -27.63 -7.93 2.27
C VAL A 337 -27.22 -8.18 0.82
N ILE A 338 -28.10 -7.83 -0.12
CA ILE A 338 -27.97 -8.12 -1.55
C ILE A 338 -28.16 -6.82 -2.34
N PRO A 339 -27.17 -5.92 -2.32
CA PRO A 339 -27.24 -4.67 -3.09
C PRO A 339 -27.18 -4.92 -4.60
N GLU A 340 -26.51 -6.00 -5.06
CA GLU A 340 -26.33 -6.29 -6.48
C GLU A 340 -26.48 -7.78 -6.81
N ALA A 341 -27.46 -8.14 -7.65
CA ALA A 341 -27.72 -9.54 -8.00
C ALA A 341 -26.56 -10.25 -8.71
N ARG A 342 -25.71 -9.51 -9.44
CA ARG A 342 -24.58 -10.05 -10.21
C ARG A 342 -23.26 -10.11 -9.46
N ALA A 343 -23.24 -9.72 -8.18
CA ALA A 343 -22.02 -9.74 -7.40
C ALA A 343 -21.65 -11.15 -6.89
N THR A 344 -20.41 -11.32 -6.44
CA THR A 344 -19.96 -12.54 -5.77
C THR A 344 -20.14 -12.39 -4.26
N TYR A 345 -20.87 -13.33 -3.65
CA TYR A 345 -21.18 -13.31 -2.22
C TYR A 345 -20.50 -14.46 -1.50
N SER A 346 -19.93 -14.18 -0.32
CA SER A 346 -19.48 -15.18 0.63
C SER A 346 -20.15 -14.97 1.97
N LEU A 347 -20.93 -15.95 2.42
CA LEU A 347 -21.65 -15.97 3.68
C LEU A 347 -20.82 -16.73 4.72
N HIS A 348 -20.44 -16.04 5.80
CA HIS A 348 -19.70 -16.61 6.92
C HIS A 348 -20.51 -16.52 8.20
N PHE A 349 -20.95 -17.68 8.68
CA PHE A 349 -21.64 -17.80 9.95
C PHE A 349 -20.61 -17.99 11.07
N VAL A 350 -20.69 -17.17 12.12
CA VAL A 350 -19.79 -17.29 13.28
C VAL A 350 -20.23 -18.44 14.20
N PHE A 351 -21.53 -18.65 14.33
CA PHE A 351 -22.17 -19.69 15.12
C PHE A 351 -23.33 -20.38 14.38
N THR A 352 -23.80 -21.50 14.92
CA THR A 352 -25.03 -22.17 14.48
C THR A 352 -25.96 -22.37 15.66
N SER A 353 -27.22 -21.97 15.52
CA SER A 353 -28.26 -22.14 16.55
C SER A 353 -28.75 -23.60 16.66
N SER A 354 -28.66 -24.39 15.59
CA SER A 354 -29.04 -25.80 15.61
C SER A 354 -27.95 -26.70 16.24
N ASP A 355 -28.36 -27.50 17.22
CA ASP A 355 -27.54 -28.56 17.84
C ASP A 355 -27.15 -29.68 16.85
N SER A 356 -27.85 -29.78 15.71
CA SER A 356 -27.60 -30.80 14.69
C SER A 356 -27.06 -30.20 13.40
N CYS A 357 -25.98 -30.79 12.88
CA CYS A 357 -25.39 -30.42 11.59
C CYS A 357 -26.38 -30.59 10.42
N GLN A 358 -27.37 -31.48 10.56
CA GLN A 358 -28.38 -31.69 9.53
C GLN A 358 -29.39 -30.55 9.47
N GLY A 359 -29.80 -29.98 10.61
CA GLY A 359 -30.64 -28.77 10.67
C GLY A 359 -29.98 -27.60 9.94
N VAL A 360 -28.70 -27.35 10.24
CA VAL A 360 -27.92 -26.28 9.59
C VAL A 360 -27.82 -26.47 8.08
N LYS A 361 -27.62 -27.72 7.61
CA LYS A 361 -27.61 -28.00 6.16
C LYS A 361 -28.94 -27.67 5.48
N TYR A 362 -30.07 -27.93 6.14
CA TYR A 362 -31.39 -27.58 5.60
C TYR A 362 -31.61 -26.08 5.56
N GLU A 363 -31.33 -25.38 6.66
CA GLU A 363 -31.47 -23.93 6.76
C GLU A 363 -30.57 -23.21 5.73
N LEU A 364 -29.32 -23.65 5.61
CA LEU A 364 -28.40 -23.07 4.64
C LEU A 364 -28.83 -23.36 3.19
N SER A 365 -29.33 -24.57 2.92
CA SER A 365 -29.90 -24.87 1.60
C SER A 365 -31.11 -23.99 1.30
N ASP A 366 -31.89 -23.61 2.30
CA ASP A 366 -33.03 -22.71 2.13
C ASP A 366 -32.56 -21.28 1.83
N ILE A 367 -31.60 -20.75 2.60
CA ILE A 367 -30.99 -19.44 2.33
C ILE A 367 -30.41 -19.38 0.92
N LEU A 368 -29.57 -20.36 0.55
CA LEU A 368 -28.94 -20.36 -0.76
C LEU A 368 -29.96 -20.47 -1.90
N LYS A 369 -31.03 -21.24 -1.69
CA LYS A 369 -32.14 -21.31 -2.63
C LYS A 369 -32.84 -19.95 -2.73
N ARG A 370 -33.04 -19.25 -1.62
CA ARG A 370 -33.65 -17.92 -1.56
C ARG A 370 -32.82 -16.87 -2.31
N PHE A 371 -31.50 -16.86 -2.10
CA PHE A 371 -30.55 -16.05 -2.88
C PHE A 371 -30.72 -16.24 -4.38
N TRP A 372 -30.92 -17.49 -4.82
CA TRP A 372 -31.17 -17.79 -6.22
C TRP A 372 -32.58 -17.42 -6.70
N THR A 373 -33.63 -17.93 -6.04
CA THR A 373 -35.01 -17.85 -6.54
C THR A 373 -35.61 -16.47 -6.37
N ASP A 374 -35.30 -15.80 -5.26
CA ASP A 374 -35.96 -14.57 -4.87
C ASP A 374 -35.13 -13.35 -5.30
N TYR A 375 -33.80 -13.50 -5.27
CA TYR A 375 -32.86 -12.38 -5.49
C TYR A 375 -31.97 -12.53 -6.74
N ASN A 376 -32.09 -13.64 -7.48
CA ASN A 376 -31.34 -13.92 -8.71
C ASN A 376 -29.80 -13.87 -8.55
N VAL A 377 -29.29 -14.19 -7.35
CA VAL A 377 -27.86 -14.24 -7.07
C VAL A 377 -27.31 -15.60 -7.46
N VAL A 378 -26.35 -15.60 -8.38
CA VAL A 378 -25.77 -16.84 -8.95
C VAL A 378 -24.58 -17.34 -8.14
N ASN A 379 -23.74 -16.41 -7.68
CA ASN A 379 -22.44 -16.71 -7.09
C ASN A 379 -22.50 -16.49 -5.57
N VAL A 380 -23.06 -17.48 -4.86
CA VAL A 380 -23.09 -17.48 -3.39
C VAL A 380 -22.34 -18.68 -2.87
N ILE A 381 -21.38 -18.40 -2.00
CA ILE A 381 -20.62 -19.38 -1.26
C ILE A 381 -21.00 -19.22 0.20
N ALA A 382 -21.31 -20.32 0.89
CA ALA A 382 -21.62 -20.25 2.30
C ALA A 382 -20.75 -21.20 3.12
N GLN A 383 -20.34 -20.72 4.28
CA GLN A 383 -19.52 -21.44 5.24
C GLN A 383 -20.16 -21.42 6.62
N THR A 384 -20.29 -22.60 7.22
CA THR A 384 -20.82 -22.79 8.57
C THR A 384 -19.74 -23.32 9.52
N PRO A 385 -19.78 -22.99 10.81
CA PRO A 385 -18.81 -23.44 11.80
C PRO A 385 -19.06 -24.89 12.29
N CYS A 386 -20.06 -25.60 11.76
CA CYS A 386 -20.40 -26.96 12.17
C CYS A 386 -19.20 -27.93 12.13
N SER A 387 -18.94 -28.58 13.26
CA SER A 387 -17.82 -29.50 13.47
C SER A 387 -17.90 -30.81 12.69
N CYS A 388 -19.10 -31.21 12.24
CA CYS A 388 -19.31 -32.50 11.58
C CYS A 388 -18.69 -32.59 10.18
N ASP A 389 -18.34 -31.46 9.56
CA ASP A 389 -17.85 -31.42 8.19
C ASP A 389 -17.04 -30.13 7.93
N SER A 390 -15.95 -29.94 8.69
CA SER A 390 -15.10 -28.73 8.65
C SER A 390 -14.47 -28.42 7.27
N GLN A 391 -14.62 -29.32 6.30
CA GLN A 391 -14.14 -29.17 4.93
C GLN A 391 -15.22 -28.82 3.91
N GLN A 392 -16.51 -28.81 4.27
CA GLN A 392 -17.59 -28.55 3.30
C GLN A 392 -17.87 -27.06 3.15
N VAL A 393 -17.62 -26.57 1.94
CA VAL A 393 -18.11 -25.28 1.43
C VAL A 393 -19.42 -25.56 0.69
N TYR A 394 -20.47 -24.82 1.01
CA TYR A 394 -21.77 -25.00 0.37
C TYR A 394 -21.88 -24.02 -0.79
N ILE A 395 -22.06 -24.58 -1.98
CA ILE A 395 -22.26 -23.82 -3.22
C ILE A 395 -23.57 -24.28 -3.82
N TYR A 396 -24.49 -23.35 -4.04
CA TYR A 396 -25.72 -23.66 -4.74
C TYR A 396 -25.47 -23.65 -6.25
N ARG A 397 -25.76 -24.79 -6.89
CA ARG A 397 -25.55 -24.99 -8.33
C ARG A 397 -26.90 -25.20 -9.01
N PRO A 398 -27.62 -24.14 -9.40
CA PRO A 398 -28.97 -24.23 -9.95
C PRO A 398 -29.05 -25.06 -11.25
N PHE A 399 -27.93 -25.13 -11.98
CA PHE A 399 -27.85 -25.81 -13.27
C PHE A 399 -27.37 -27.26 -13.20
N VAL A 400 -27.04 -27.78 -12.01
CA VAL A 400 -26.66 -29.19 -11.87
C VAL A 400 -27.93 -30.03 -11.94
N ARG A 401 -28.08 -30.76 -13.04
CA ARG A 401 -29.17 -31.72 -13.25
C ARG A 401 -29.12 -32.74 -12.12
N LYS A 402 -30.13 -32.72 -11.23
CA LYS A 402 -30.24 -33.74 -10.18
C LYS A 402 -30.35 -35.11 -10.87
N SER A 403 -29.39 -35.98 -10.60
CA SER A 403 -29.50 -37.40 -10.95
C SER A 403 -30.82 -37.90 -10.37
N PRO A 404 -31.67 -38.60 -11.14
CA PRO A 404 -32.89 -39.19 -10.58
C PRO A 404 -32.46 -40.12 -9.45
N THR A 405 -32.74 -39.72 -8.22
CA THR A 405 -32.53 -40.55 -7.04
C THR A 405 -33.41 -41.78 -7.20
N THR A 406 -32.76 -42.95 -7.28
CA THR A 406 -33.41 -44.25 -7.05
C THR A 406 -34.13 -44.16 -5.73
N THR A 407 -35.46 -44.19 -5.81
CA THR A 407 -36.36 -44.38 -4.69
C THR A 407 -36.11 -45.77 -4.10
N ASP A 408 -35.58 -45.82 -2.89
CA ASP A 408 -35.72 -46.95 -1.97
C ASP A 408 -36.55 -46.50 -0.76
#